data_AF-A0A1M6SNR4-F1
#
_entry.id   AF-A0A1M6SNR4-F1
#
_cell.length_a   1.000
_cell.length_b   1.000
_cell.length_c   1.000
_cell.angle_alpha   90.00
_cell.angle_beta   90.00
_cell.angle_gamma   90.00
#
_symmetry.space_group_name_H-M   'P 1'
#
loop_
_entity.id
_entity.type
_entity.pdbx_description
1 polymer ?
#
loop_
_entity_poly.entity_id
_entity_poly.type
_entity_poly.pdbx_seq_one_letter_code
_entity_poly.pdbx_strand_id
1 'polypeptide(L)' 'MLKCKICGKGIKNTNLIVIDRNYYCIRCLKKLIKKATKGKGRYYTHLQDRIFISFIKEGKMVVDEFRLSELITV' A
#
# COMPACT_ATOMS: atom_id res chain seq x y z
N MET A 1 -5.21 -20.29 6.54
CA MET A 1 -4.40 -19.79 5.40
C MET A 1 -4.55 -18.27 5.34
N LEU A 2 -3.46 -17.50 5.44
CA LEU A 2 -3.50 -16.03 5.43
C LEU A 2 -3.94 -15.52 4.04
N LYS A 3 -4.93 -14.63 4.01
CA LYS A 3 -5.51 -14.06 2.79
C LYS A 3 -5.26 -12.57 2.73
N CYS A 4 -4.93 -12.08 1.54
CA CYS A 4 -4.83 -10.64 1.30
C CYS A 4 -6.21 -9.97 1.44
N LYS A 5 -6.32 -8.89 2.23
CA LYS A 5 -7.57 -8.12 2.37
C LYS A 5 -8.06 -7.53 1.05
N ILE A 6 -7.13 -7.13 0.17
CA ILE A 6 -7.45 -6.48 -1.11
C ILE A 6 -7.98 -7.50 -2.14
N CYS A 7 -7.23 -8.58 -2.38
CA CYS A 7 -7.54 -9.49 -3.50
C CYS A 7 -8.14 -10.83 -3.08
N GLY A 8 -8.27 -11.09 -1.76
CA GLY A 8 -8.81 -12.35 -1.21
C GLY A 8 -7.95 -13.60 -1.44
N LYS A 9 -6.92 -13.52 -2.30
CA LYS A 9 -6.02 -14.63 -2.62
C LYS A 9 -5.17 -15.00 -1.41
N GLY A 10 -4.95 -16.30 -1.23
CA GLY A 10 -4.02 -16.81 -0.24
C GLY A 10 -2.60 -16.38 -0.57
N ILE A 11 -1.88 -15.90 0.43
CA ILE A 11 -0.50 -15.44 0.27
C ILE A 11 0.41 -16.65 0.52
N LYS A 12 0.90 -17.28 -0.55
CA LYS A 12 1.90 -18.36 -0.50
C LYS A 12 3.27 -17.76 -0.87
N ASN A 13 4.31 -17.98 -0.05
CA ASN A 13 5.71 -17.58 -0.34
C ASN A 13 5.93 -16.10 -0.71
N THR A 14 5.32 -15.15 0.00
CA THR A 14 5.56 -13.72 -0.21
C THR A 14 5.70 -13.02 1.12
N ASN A 15 6.61 -12.03 1.20
CA ASN A 15 6.73 -11.10 2.32
C ASN A 15 5.36 -10.49 2.61
N LEU A 16 4.76 -10.99 3.67
CA LEU A 16 3.38 -10.76 4.04
C LEU A 16 3.38 -9.52 4.92
N ILE A 17 2.74 -8.46 4.44
CA ILE A 17 2.75 -7.17 5.12
C ILE A 17 1.50 -7.08 5.98
N VAL A 18 1.70 -6.79 7.27
CA VAL A 18 0.64 -6.69 8.26
C VAL A 18 0.42 -5.23 8.60
N ILE A 19 -0.73 -4.67 8.23
CA ILE A 19 -1.09 -3.27 8.54
C ILE A 19 -2.45 -3.30 9.23
N ASP A 20 -2.55 -2.68 10.40
CA ASP A 20 -3.79 -2.64 11.19
C ASP A 20 -4.47 -4.02 11.31
N ARG A 21 -3.71 -5.05 11.73
CA ARG A 21 -4.17 -6.45 11.89
C ARG A 21 -4.68 -7.14 10.62
N ASN A 22 -4.53 -6.51 9.46
CA ASN A 22 -4.93 -7.06 8.18
C ASN A 22 -3.69 -7.46 7.37
N TYR A 23 -3.85 -8.49 6.54
CA TYR A 23 -2.78 -9.05 5.74
C TYR A 23 -2.85 -8.53 4.31
N TYR A 24 -1.72 -8.11 3.75
CA TYR A 24 -1.64 -7.53 2.41
C TYR A 24 -0.58 -8.20 1.56
N CYS A 25 -0.92 -8.41 0.29
CA CYS A 25 0.00 -8.90 -0.71
C CYS A 25 0.84 -7.75 -1.27
N ILE A 26 2.14 -7.94 -1.47
CA ILE A 26 3.01 -6.89 -2.04
C ILE A 26 2.53 -6.39 -3.41
N ARG A 27 1.96 -7.29 -4.23
CA ARG A 27 1.39 -6.94 -5.55
C ARG A 27 0.21 -5.97 -5.43
N CYS A 28 -0.54 -6.08 -4.35
CA CYS A 28 -1.72 -5.27 -4.06
C CYS A 28 -1.29 -3.90 -3.53
N LEU A 29 -0.31 -3.87 -2.62
CA LEU A 29 0.23 -2.63 -2.06
C LEU A 29 0.91 -1.76 -3.12
N LYS A 30 1.60 -2.36 -4.10
CA LYS A 30 2.19 -1.65 -5.24
C LYS A 30 1.16 -0.95 -6.14
N LYS A 31 -0.13 -1.30 -6.02
CA LYS A 31 -1.23 -0.70 -6.79
C LYS A 31 -2.03 0.32 -6.00
N LEU A 32 -1.59 0.67 -4.78
CA LEU A 32 -2.25 1.70 -3.99
C LEU A 32 -2.08 3.06 -4.65
N ILE A 33 -3.19 3.78 -4.75
CA ILE A 33 -3.24 5.15 -5.24
C ILE A 33 -3.93 6.03 -4.20
N LYS A 34 -3.58 7.31 -4.18
CA LYS A 34 -4.21 8.30 -3.30
C LYS A 34 -5.68 8.47 -3.70
N LYS A 35 -6.62 8.28 -2.77
CA LYS A 35 -8.06 8.39 -3.05
C LYS A 35 -8.46 9.79 -3.55
N ALA A 36 -7.88 10.83 -2.96
CA ALA A 36 -8.22 12.23 -3.26
C ALA A 36 -7.77 12.69 -4.67
N THR A 37 -6.59 12.27 -5.12
CA THR A 37 -5.98 12.80 -6.36
C THR A 37 -5.82 11.75 -7.47
N LYS A 38 -6.14 10.47 -7.18
CA LYS A 38 -5.80 9.31 -8.01
C LYS A 38 -4.31 9.22 -8.38
N GLY A 39 -3.45 9.89 -7.62
CA GLY A 39 -2.01 9.89 -7.83
C GLY A 39 -1.44 8.49 -7.65
N LYS A 40 -0.69 8.02 -8.66
CA LYS A 40 0.03 6.75 -8.60
C LYS A 40 1.33 6.95 -7.84
N GLY A 41 1.46 6.28 -6.70
CA GLY A 41 2.69 6.22 -5.93
C GLY A 41 3.15 4.78 -5.75
N ARG A 42 4.41 4.60 -5.45
CA ARG A 42 5.00 3.29 -5.13
C ARG A 42 5.05 3.15 -3.63
N TYR A 43 4.38 2.11 -3.11
CA TYR A 43 4.53 1.70 -1.71
C TYR A 43 6.01 1.64 -1.35
N TYR A 44 6.38 2.35 -0.29
CA TYR A 44 7.73 2.41 0.24
C TYR A 44 7.84 1.55 1.49
N THR A 45 7.11 1.90 2.56
CA THR A 45 7.06 1.12 3.80
C THR A 45 5.75 1.37 4.56
N HIS A 46 5.58 0.75 5.72
CA HIS A 46 4.51 1.02 6.67
C HIS A 46 5.06 1.04 8.10
N LEU A 47 4.37 1.77 8.97
CA LEU A 47 4.59 1.73 10.41
C LEU A 47 3.22 1.67 11.08
N GLN A 48 2.93 0.57 11.77
CA GLN A 48 1.64 0.32 12.41
C GLN A 48 0.45 0.41 11.42
N ASP A 49 -0.35 1.48 11.49
CA ASP A 49 -1.51 1.78 10.63
C ASP A 49 -1.19 2.77 9.50
N ARG A 50 0.02 3.36 9.51
CA ARG A 50 0.49 4.35 8.54
C ARG A 50 1.24 3.70 7.39
N ILE A 51 0.94 4.13 6.18
CA ILE A 51 1.58 3.71 4.94
C ILE A 51 2.34 4.89 4.36
N PHE A 52 3.59 4.64 4.00
CA PHE A 52 4.45 5.61 3.33
C PHE A 52 4.52 5.25 1.85
N ILE A 53 4.19 6.21 1.01
CA ILE A 53 4.18 6.04 -0.44
C ILE A 53 5.14 7.05 -1.05
N SER A 54 6.02 6.56 -1.92
CA SER A 54 6.92 7.38 -2.72
C SER A 54 6.23 7.82 -4.01
N PHE A 55 6.30 9.11 -4.32
CA PHE A 55 5.80 9.72 -5.54
C PHE A 55 6.92 10.49 -6.23
N ILE A 56 6.77 10.74 -7.52
CA ILE A 56 7.59 11.70 -8.25
C ILE A 56 6.79 12.99 -8.33
N LYS A 57 7.28 14.04 -7.65
CA LYS A 57 6.70 15.38 -7.68
C LYS A 57 7.78 16.33 -8.16
N GLU A 58 7.51 17.07 -9.24
CA GLU A 58 8.45 18.06 -9.79
C GLU A 58 9.87 17.47 -10.04
N GLY A 59 9.93 16.23 -10.53
CA GLY A 59 11.19 15.52 -10.81
C GLY A 59 11.93 15.00 -9.57
N LYS A 60 11.44 15.24 -8.36
CA LYS A 60 12.01 14.74 -7.11
C LYS A 60 11.19 13.59 -6.54
N MET A 61 11.88 12.64 -5.92
CA MET A 61 11.22 11.59 -5.14
C MET A 61 10.79 12.16 -3.80
N VAL A 62 9.49 12.12 -3.51
CA VAL A 62 8.91 12.59 -2.26
C VAL A 62 8.18 11.42 -1.62
N VAL A 63 8.34 11.23 -0.31
CA VAL A 63 7.61 10.23 0.46
C VAL A 63 6.54 10.95 1.27
N ASP A 64 5.28 10.60 1.02
CA ASP A 64 4.15 11.09 1.80
C ASP A 64 3.57 9.96 2.66
N GLU A 65 3.01 10.34 3.80
CA GLU A 65 2.34 9.45 4.75
C GLU A 65 0.82 9.44 4.51
N PHE A 66 0.22 8.27 4.59
CA PHE A 66 -1.23 8.07 4.48
C PHE A 66 -1.73 7.05 5.48
N ARG A 67 -2.99 7.18 5.88
CA ARG A 67 -3.76 6.07 6.43
C ARG A 67 -4.29 5.18 5.31
N LEU A 68 -4.54 3.92 5.63
CA LEU A 68 -5.09 2.96 4.68
C LEU A 68 -6.47 3.38 4.13
N SER A 69 -7.27 4.10 4.92
CA SER A 69 -8.57 4.68 4.52
C SER A 69 -8.47 5.76 3.44
N GLU A 70 -7.30 6.37 3.29
CA GLU A 70 -7.02 7.44 2.32
C GLU A 70 -6.52 6.89 0.98
N LEU A 71 -6.37 5.57 0.89
CA LEU A 71 -5.83 4.87 -0.25
C LEU A 71 -6.90 3.97 -0.87
N ILE A 72 -6.84 3.82 -2.19
CA ILE A 72 -7.64 2.85 -2.93
C ILE A 72 -6.72 2.01 -3.82
N THR A 73 -7.21 0.85 -4.23
CA THR A 73 -6.48 -0.05 -5.14
C THR A 73 -7.02 0.10 -6.55
N VAL A 74 -6.11 0.13 -7.53
CA VAL A 74 -6.45 0.04 -8.96
C VAL A 74 -6.68 -1.41 -9.37
#